data_AF-A0A958DM87-F1
#
_entry.id   AF-A0A958DM87-F1
#
_cell.length_a   1.000
_cell.length_b   1.000
_cell.length_c   1.000
_cell.angle_alpha   90.00
_cell.angle_beta   90.00
_cell.angle_gamma   90.00
#
_symmetry.space_group_name_H-M   'P 1'
#
loop_
_entity.id
_entity.type
_entity.pdbx_description
1 polymer ?
#
loop_
_entity_poly.entity_id
_entity_poly.type
_entity_poly.pdbx_seq_one_letter_code
_entity_poly.pdbx_strand_id
1 'polypeptide(L)'
;MIKHFQWILMVLLFAGLLPSGSIFAHDKSQNNKVPQEFCGQLSGAMEEYFELESAIFDENVKIAAEKAALLKKAFEALKADALTSTQQAQWQKEILTLEQAVVGLVSGKEIKEQRSGFLAISNVLIEIVKKFGPLNYDTFLLHCPMAVESGGHWLSNTKDIANPYFGESMSGCGTLVETFAKTTD
;
A
#
# COMPACT_ATOMS: atom_id res chain seq x y z
N MET A 1 -55.50 58.54 35.68
CA MET A 1 -56.31 57.56 34.93
C MET A 1 -55.79 56.17 35.31
N ILE A 2 -56.43 55.42 36.21
CA ILE A 2 -57.57 54.50 35.94
C ILE A 2 -57.16 53.50 34.84
N LYS A 3 -57.04 52.16 34.98
CA LYS A 3 -57.39 51.15 36.01
C LYS A 3 -56.60 49.84 35.73
N HIS A 4 -56.42 49.04 36.79
CA HIS A 4 -56.38 47.57 36.82
C HIS A 4 -56.97 46.81 35.62
N PHE A 5 -56.35 45.67 35.23
CA PHE A 5 -56.98 44.34 35.39
C PHE A 5 -56.00 43.17 35.18
N GLN A 6 -56.21 42.13 35.97
CA GLN A 6 -55.47 40.88 36.08
C GLN A 6 -56.01 39.78 35.13
N TRP A 7 -55.10 38.84 34.81
CA TRP A 7 -55.27 37.39 34.65
C TRP A 7 -56.11 36.85 33.48
N ILE A 8 -55.48 36.00 32.65
CA ILE A 8 -55.97 34.64 32.35
C ILE A 8 -54.76 33.74 32.04
N LEU A 9 -54.77 32.61 32.74
CA LEU A 9 -53.96 31.41 32.60
C LEU A 9 -54.24 30.77 31.23
N MET A 10 -53.22 30.36 30.49
CA MET A 10 -53.37 29.24 29.57
C MET A 10 -52.13 28.36 29.62
N VAL A 11 -52.26 27.33 30.46
CA VAL A 11 -51.44 26.12 30.44
C VAL A 11 -51.59 25.47 29.08
N LEU A 12 -50.50 25.36 28.33
CA LEU A 12 -50.39 24.37 27.25
C LEU A 12 -49.29 23.39 27.65
N LEU A 13 -49.74 22.27 28.22
CA LEU A 13 -49.01 21.02 28.30
C LEU A 13 -48.74 20.52 26.88
N PHE A 14 -47.59 20.85 26.31
CA PHE A 14 -47.04 20.09 25.20
C PHE A 14 -46.25 18.91 25.77
N ALA A 15 -46.98 17.82 26.02
CA ALA A 15 -46.40 16.49 26.00
C ALA A 15 -46.12 16.13 24.54
N GLY A 16 -44.86 16.01 24.15
CA GLY A 16 -44.53 15.70 22.76
C GLY A 16 -43.04 15.51 22.53
N LEU A 17 -42.63 14.26 22.68
CA LEU A 17 -41.46 13.60 22.09
C LEU A 17 -40.10 14.31 22.20
N LEU A 18 -39.24 13.72 23.05
CA LEU A 18 -37.80 13.75 22.89
C LEU A 18 -37.45 13.46 21.42
N PRO A 19 -36.70 14.32 20.71
CA PRO A 19 -35.98 13.85 19.54
C PRO A 19 -34.99 12.83 20.06
N SER A 20 -35.26 11.57 19.72
CA SER A 20 -34.38 10.43 19.90
C SER A 20 -32.96 10.89 19.59
N GLY A 21 -32.07 10.76 20.56
CA GLY A 21 -30.66 10.97 20.32
C GLY A 21 -30.28 10.20 19.06
N SER A 22 -29.73 10.91 18.07
CA SER A 22 -28.95 10.26 17.04
C SER A 22 -27.78 9.61 17.74
N ILE A 23 -27.97 8.37 18.18
CA ILE A 23 -26.90 7.42 18.39
C ILE A 23 -26.24 7.35 17.03
N PHE A 24 -25.16 8.11 16.85
CA PHE A 24 -24.14 7.71 15.90
C PHE A 24 -23.69 6.34 16.38
N ALA A 25 -24.30 5.29 15.82
CA ALA A 25 -23.72 3.97 15.87
C ALA A 25 -22.35 4.15 15.22
N HIS A 26 -21.32 4.22 16.05
CA HIS A 26 -19.96 4.05 15.60
C HIS A 26 -19.94 2.67 14.97
N ASP A 27 -20.01 2.65 13.64
CA ASP A 27 -19.93 1.43 12.86
C ASP A 27 -18.59 0.76 13.19
N LYS A 28 -18.65 -0.29 14.03
CA LYS A 28 -17.49 -1.07 14.42
C LYS A 28 -16.87 -1.84 13.24
N SER A 29 -17.45 -1.75 12.03
CA SER A 29 -16.85 -2.29 10.81
C SER A 29 -15.72 -1.42 10.23
N GLN A 30 -15.60 -0.15 10.65
CA GLN A 30 -14.55 0.77 10.15
C GLN A 30 -13.17 0.59 10.81
N ASN A 31 -13.05 -0.27 11.83
CA ASN A 31 -11.85 -0.33 12.68
C ASN A 31 -10.69 -1.19 12.12
N ASN A 32 -10.76 -1.63 10.86
CA ASN A 32 -9.71 -2.46 10.24
C ASN A 32 -9.34 -2.02 8.80
N LYS A 33 -9.96 -0.95 8.28
CA LYS A 33 -9.60 -0.41 6.97
C LYS A 33 -8.29 0.38 7.09
N VAL A 34 -7.40 0.21 6.12
CA VAL A 34 -6.17 1.01 6.03
C VAL A 34 -6.54 2.46 5.66
N PRO A 35 -5.99 3.49 6.35
CA PRO A 35 -6.31 4.88 6.05
C PRO A 35 -5.83 5.30 4.66
N GLN A 36 -6.65 6.08 3.95
CA GLN A 36 -6.33 6.57 2.60
C GLN A 36 -5.02 7.38 2.54
N GLU A 37 -4.72 8.16 3.59
CA GLU A 37 -3.44 8.88 3.71
C GLU A 37 -2.23 7.94 3.74
N PHE A 38 -2.35 6.78 4.40
CA PHE A 38 -1.30 5.77 4.41
C PHE A 38 -1.14 5.14 3.02
N CYS A 39 -2.26 4.80 2.35
CA CYS A 39 -2.25 4.29 0.97
C CYS A 39 -1.56 5.28 0.01
N GLY A 40 -1.77 6.58 0.19
CA GLY A 40 -1.09 7.63 -0.58
C GLY A 40 0.41 7.68 -0.36
N GLN A 41 0.88 7.59 0.90
CA GLN A 41 2.31 7.50 1.20
C GLN A 41 2.93 6.23 0.61
N LEU A 42 2.24 5.09 0.74
CA LEU A 42 2.67 3.81 0.17
C LEU A 42 2.78 3.87 -1.35
N SER A 43 1.82 4.52 -2.02
CA SER A 43 1.86 4.73 -3.47
C SER A 43 3.11 5.52 -3.89
N GLY A 44 3.46 6.57 -3.14
CA GLY A 44 4.67 7.35 -3.41
C GLY A 44 5.96 6.55 -3.21
N ALA A 45 6.02 5.70 -2.18
CA ALA A 45 7.20 4.86 -1.95
C ALA A 45 7.37 3.74 -2.98
N MET A 46 6.26 3.22 -3.52
CA MET A 46 6.25 2.20 -4.56
C MET A 46 6.78 2.69 -5.91
N GLU A 47 6.84 4.00 -6.17
CA GLU A 47 7.48 4.54 -7.38
C GLU A 47 8.96 4.12 -7.47
N GLU A 48 9.69 4.13 -6.34
CA GLU A 48 11.09 3.69 -6.33
C GLU A 48 11.23 2.17 -6.60
N TYR A 49 10.18 1.39 -6.35
CA TYR A 49 10.17 -0.03 -6.69
C TYR A 49 10.01 -0.25 -8.20
N PHE A 50 9.17 0.52 -8.88
CA PHE A 50 9.04 0.40 -10.34
C PHE A 50 10.29 0.91 -11.07
N GLU A 51 10.94 1.94 -10.53
CA GLU A 51 12.24 2.37 -11.00
C GLU A 51 13.32 1.29 -10.79
N LEU A 52 13.26 0.56 -9.69
CA LEU A 52 14.11 -0.61 -9.44
C LEU A 52 13.78 -1.77 -10.40
N GLU A 53 12.49 -2.06 -10.65
CA GLU A 53 12.03 -3.07 -11.62
C GLU A 53 12.65 -2.79 -12.99
N SER A 54 12.55 -1.54 -13.49
CA SER A 54 13.14 -1.12 -14.76
C SER A 54 14.66 -1.30 -14.77
N ALA A 55 15.36 -0.87 -13.71
CA ALA A 55 16.81 -0.99 -13.64
C ALA A 55 17.29 -2.45 -13.64
N ILE A 56 16.53 -3.36 -13.03
CA ILE A 56 16.81 -4.80 -13.04
C ILE A 56 16.52 -5.41 -14.41
N PHE A 57 15.46 -4.98 -15.09
CA PHE A 57 15.17 -5.36 -16.47
C PHE A 57 16.29 -4.93 -17.43
N ASP A 58 16.74 -3.68 -17.32
CA ASP A 58 17.84 -3.10 -18.11
C ASP A 58 19.23 -3.63 -17.73
N GLU A 59 19.30 -4.53 -16.76
CA GLU A 59 20.54 -5.12 -16.23
C GLU A 59 21.54 -4.08 -15.68
N ASN A 60 21.05 -2.91 -15.26
CA ASN A 60 21.87 -1.83 -14.78
C ASN A 60 22.17 -1.98 -13.27
N VAL A 61 23.20 -2.76 -12.98
CA VAL A 61 23.61 -3.13 -11.61
C VAL A 61 23.77 -1.92 -10.69
N LYS A 62 24.35 -0.83 -11.19
CA LYS A 62 24.59 0.38 -10.41
C LYS A 62 23.28 1.09 -10.05
N ILE A 63 22.43 1.34 -11.05
CA ILE A 63 21.15 2.04 -10.84
C ILE A 63 20.21 1.19 -9.99
N ALA A 64 20.19 -0.12 -10.17
CA ALA A 64 19.39 -1.02 -9.34
C ALA A 64 19.79 -0.94 -7.86
N ALA A 65 21.09 -0.93 -7.54
CA ALA A 65 21.54 -0.73 -6.15
C ALA A 65 21.14 0.64 -5.58
N GLU A 66 21.26 1.71 -6.39
CA GLU A 66 20.84 3.06 -5.99
C GLU A 66 19.33 3.13 -5.71
N LYS A 67 18.50 2.57 -6.60
CA LYS A 67 17.04 2.55 -6.47
C LYS A 67 16.57 1.68 -5.31
N ALA A 68 17.19 0.54 -5.07
CA ALA A 68 16.88 -0.28 -3.89
C ALA A 68 17.20 0.46 -2.57
N ALA A 69 18.29 1.24 -2.53
CA ALA A 69 18.61 2.06 -1.36
C ALA A 69 17.61 3.22 -1.17
N LEU A 70 17.13 3.85 -2.25
CA LEU A 70 16.10 4.88 -2.20
C LEU A 70 14.74 4.31 -1.78
N LEU A 71 14.37 3.15 -2.33
CA LEU A 71 13.18 2.38 -1.92
C LEU A 71 13.17 2.15 -0.41
N LYS A 72 14.27 1.63 0.16
CA LYS A 72 14.39 1.45 1.61
C LYS A 72 14.13 2.74 2.38
N LYS A 73 14.77 3.84 1.98
CA LYS A 73 14.59 5.15 2.63
C LYS A 73 13.15 5.66 2.51
N ALA A 74 12.50 5.45 1.37
CA ALA A 74 11.12 5.85 1.16
C ALA A 74 10.19 5.10 2.12
N PHE A 75 10.35 3.77 2.24
CA PHE A 75 9.58 2.93 3.15
C PHE A 75 9.82 3.23 4.63
N GLU A 76 11.06 3.56 5.03
CA GLU A 76 11.38 3.99 6.40
C GLU A 76 10.75 5.34 6.77
N ALA A 77 10.45 6.19 5.79
CA ALA A 77 9.88 7.51 6.01
C ALA A 77 8.35 7.51 6.16
N LEU A 78 7.68 6.38 5.89
CA LEU A 78 6.23 6.25 5.99
C LEU A 78 5.75 6.39 7.44
N LYS A 79 4.77 7.26 7.64
CA LYS A 79 4.13 7.46 8.94
C LYS A 79 3.00 6.45 9.14
N ALA A 80 3.27 5.45 9.99
CA ALA A 80 2.32 4.40 10.34
C ALA A 80 1.39 4.75 11.52
N ASP A 81 1.42 6.00 12.02
CA ASP A 81 0.67 6.43 13.21
C ASP A 81 -0.85 6.28 13.06
N ALA A 82 -1.36 6.39 11.82
CA ALA A 82 -2.76 6.24 11.51
C ALA A 82 -3.21 4.77 11.40
N LEU A 83 -2.28 3.81 11.37
CA LEU A 83 -2.59 2.39 11.37
C LEU A 83 -3.03 1.94 12.78
N THR A 84 -3.89 0.91 12.83
CA THR A 84 -4.20 0.24 14.10
C THR A 84 -2.96 -0.43 14.69
N SER A 85 -2.94 -0.71 15.99
CA SER A 85 -1.81 -1.38 16.65
C SER A 85 -1.46 -2.74 16.00
N THR A 86 -2.47 -3.51 15.57
CA THR A 86 -2.26 -4.76 14.83
C THR A 86 -1.59 -4.52 13.47
N GLN A 87 -2.06 -3.53 12.72
CA GLN A 87 -1.47 -3.16 11.43
C GLN A 87 -0.06 -2.59 11.59
N GLN A 88 0.22 -1.82 12.64
CA GLN A 88 1.57 -1.32 12.95
C GLN A 88 2.54 -2.47 13.24
N ALA A 89 2.12 -3.48 14.00
CA ALA A 89 2.96 -4.66 14.26
C ALA A 89 3.24 -5.45 12.98
N GLN A 90 2.24 -5.59 12.09
CA GLN A 90 2.41 -6.20 10.78
C GLN A 90 3.36 -5.37 9.90
N TRP A 91 3.16 -4.05 9.84
CA TRP A 91 3.98 -3.12 9.08
C TRP A 91 5.45 -3.21 9.50
N GLN A 92 5.72 -3.15 10.80
CA GLN A 92 7.08 -3.24 11.33
C GLN A 92 7.77 -4.55 10.92
N LYS A 93 7.03 -5.67 10.93
CA LYS A 93 7.56 -6.96 10.48
C LYS A 93 7.92 -6.93 9.00
N GLU A 94 7.05 -6.40 8.14
CA GLU A 94 7.31 -6.31 6.71
C GLU A 94 8.49 -5.37 6.41
N ILE A 95 8.61 -4.24 7.12
CA ILE A 95 9.72 -3.31 6.96
C ILE A 95 11.06 -3.96 7.28
N LEU A 96 11.18 -4.66 8.42
CA LEU A 96 12.41 -5.39 8.75
C LEU A 96 12.77 -6.44 7.70
N THR A 97 11.76 -7.10 7.10
CA THR A 97 11.97 -8.09 6.04
C THR A 97 12.43 -7.41 4.74
N LEU A 98 11.83 -6.28 4.38
CA LEU A 98 12.21 -5.47 3.22
C LEU A 98 13.65 -4.96 3.35
N GLU A 99 14.04 -4.46 4.52
CA GLU A 99 15.40 -3.98 4.78
C GLU A 99 16.45 -5.07 4.53
N GLN A 100 16.20 -6.30 5.01
CA GLN A 100 17.07 -7.44 4.78
C GLN A 100 17.17 -7.80 3.29
N ALA A 101 16.03 -7.79 2.58
CA ALA A 101 16.00 -8.05 1.14
C ALA A 101 16.79 -7.00 0.34
N VAL A 102 16.66 -5.71 0.72
CA VAL A 102 17.42 -4.61 0.11
C VAL A 102 18.92 -4.76 0.32
N VAL A 103 19.37 -5.16 1.52
CA VAL A 103 20.80 -5.43 1.77
C VAL A 103 21.33 -6.49 0.79
N GLY A 104 20.57 -7.55 0.56
CA GLY A 104 20.92 -8.59 -0.42
C GLY A 104 21.15 -8.00 -1.82
N LEU A 105 20.19 -7.23 -2.34
CA LEU A 105 20.30 -6.61 -3.66
C LEU A 105 21.48 -5.63 -3.74
N VAL A 106 21.60 -4.70 -2.79
CA VAL A 106 22.65 -3.67 -2.79
C VAL A 106 24.05 -4.28 -2.69
N SER A 107 24.20 -5.42 -2.00
CA SER A 107 25.48 -6.12 -1.90
C SER A 107 25.86 -6.90 -3.16
N GLY A 108 24.89 -7.18 -4.04
CA GLY A 108 25.07 -7.91 -5.28
C GLY A 108 25.88 -7.11 -6.29
N LYS A 109 26.96 -7.72 -6.80
CA LYS A 109 27.88 -7.08 -7.76
C LYS A 109 27.57 -7.44 -9.20
N GLU A 110 26.80 -8.50 -9.39
CA GLU A 110 26.41 -9.00 -10.70
C GLU A 110 24.89 -9.05 -10.81
N ILE A 111 24.36 -8.94 -12.03
CA ILE A 111 22.92 -8.90 -12.27
C ILE A 111 22.19 -10.14 -11.72
N LYS A 112 22.83 -11.32 -11.77
CA LYS A 112 22.27 -12.55 -11.22
C LYS A 112 22.05 -12.48 -9.70
N GLU A 113 22.97 -11.86 -8.98
CA GLU A 113 22.87 -11.68 -7.53
C GLU A 113 21.77 -10.66 -7.22
N GLN A 114 21.73 -9.55 -7.96
CA GLN A 114 20.69 -8.54 -7.79
C GLN A 114 19.29 -9.03 -8.13
N ARG A 115 19.13 -9.91 -9.12
CA ARG A 115 17.85 -10.57 -9.43
C ARG A 115 17.35 -11.43 -8.27
N SER A 116 18.25 -12.10 -7.55
CA SER A 116 17.89 -12.84 -6.33
C SER A 116 17.41 -11.89 -5.22
N GLY A 117 18.09 -10.76 -5.05
CA GLY A 117 17.67 -9.70 -4.14
C GLY A 117 16.32 -9.07 -4.54
N PHE A 118 16.12 -8.81 -5.84
CA PHE A 118 14.88 -8.26 -6.39
C PHE A 118 13.70 -9.20 -6.20
N LEU A 119 13.90 -10.53 -6.33
CA LEU A 119 12.88 -11.52 -6.00
C LEU A 119 12.45 -11.41 -4.53
N ALA A 120 13.41 -11.29 -3.62
CA ALA A 120 13.11 -11.13 -2.19
C ALA A 120 12.34 -9.83 -1.91
N ILE A 121 12.76 -8.71 -2.51
CA ILE A 121 12.06 -7.42 -2.40
C ILE A 121 10.64 -7.53 -2.96
N SER A 122 10.48 -8.09 -4.15
CA SER A 122 9.18 -8.25 -4.81
C SER A 122 8.22 -9.07 -3.96
N ASN A 123 8.67 -10.18 -3.38
CA ASN A 123 7.84 -11.00 -2.50
C ASN A 123 7.32 -10.21 -1.29
N VAL A 124 8.18 -9.42 -0.65
CA VAL A 124 7.77 -8.60 0.52
C VAL A 124 6.81 -7.48 0.09
N LEU A 125 7.07 -6.82 -1.04
CA LEU A 125 6.22 -5.72 -1.50
C LEU A 125 4.85 -6.20 -1.99
N ILE A 126 4.76 -7.39 -2.58
CA ILE A 126 3.47 -8.03 -2.89
C ILE A 126 2.64 -8.21 -1.61
N GLU A 127 3.28 -8.70 -0.53
CA GLU A 127 2.62 -8.88 0.75
C GLU A 127 2.21 -7.55 1.40
N ILE A 128 3.04 -6.51 1.26
CA ILE A 128 2.71 -5.17 1.71
C ILE A 128 1.50 -4.63 0.94
N VAL A 129 1.49 -4.68 -0.38
CA VAL A 129 0.37 -4.16 -1.20
C VAL A 129 -0.93 -4.90 -0.89
N LYS A 130 -0.89 -6.22 -0.66
CA LYS A 130 -2.08 -7.00 -0.26
C LYS A 130 -2.63 -6.60 1.11
N LYS A 131 -1.76 -6.25 2.07
CA LYS A 131 -2.16 -5.91 3.45
C LYS A 131 -2.54 -4.45 3.63
N PHE A 132 -1.84 -3.56 2.92
CA PHE A 132 -1.85 -2.12 3.16
C PHE A 132 -2.30 -1.27 1.96
N GLY A 133 -2.51 -1.89 0.80
CA GLY A 133 -3.11 -1.23 -0.36
C GLY A 133 -4.63 -1.04 -0.22
N PRO A 134 -5.33 -0.64 -1.31
CA PRO A 134 -4.80 -0.47 -2.67
C PRO A 134 -3.88 0.73 -2.81
N LEU A 135 -3.09 0.76 -3.89
CA LEU A 135 -2.37 1.97 -4.30
C LEU A 135 -3.30 2.94 -5.04
N ASN A 136 -2.86 4.17 -5.27
CA ASN A 136 -3.62 5.20 -5.97
C ASN A 136 -3.62 5.04 -7.51
N TYR A 137 -3.01 3.96 -7.99
CA TYR A 137 -2.95 3.57 -9.39
C TYR A 137 -3.11 2.05 -9.50
N ASP A 138 -3.53 1.60 -10.68
CA ASP A 138 -3.67 0.17 -10.93
C ASP A 138 -2.29 -0.49 -10.88
N THR A 139 -2.20 -1.61 -10.19
CA THR A 139 -0.97 -2.40 -10.07
C THR A 139 -1.23 -3.84 -10.47
N PHE A 140 -0.32 -4.43 -11.23
CA PHE A 140 -0.47 -5.75 -11.83
C PHE A 140 0.48 -6.74 -11.18
N LEU A 141 -0.05 -7.84 -10.65
CA LEU A 141 0.76 -8.96 -10.21
C LEU A 141 1.07 -9.84 -11.42
N LEU A 142 2.34 -9.94 -11.76
CA LEU A 142 2.84 -10.75 -12.87
C LEU A 142 3.61 -11.96 -12.31
N HIS A 143 3.65 -13.04 -13.08
CA HIS A 143 4.36 -14.27 -12.72
C HIS A 143 5.10 -14.87 -13.92
N CYS A 144 6.34 -15.29 -13.73
CA CYS A 144 7.07 -16.13 -14.69
C CYS A 144 7.47 -17.44 -13.98
N PRO A 145 7.01 -18.62 -14.46
CA PRO A 145 7.31 -19.90 -13.81
C PRO A 145 8.78 -20.31 -13.95
N MET A 146 9.51 -19.67 -14.87
CA MET A 146 10.94 -19.92 -15.11
C MET A 146 11.85 -19.00 -14.30
N ALA A 147 11.33 -17.96 -13.64
CA ALA A 147 12.17 -17.06 -12.88
C ALA A 147 12.79 -17.79 -11.68
N VAL A 148 14.13 -17.80 -11.60
CA VAL A 148 14.89 -18.54 -10.58
C VAL A 148 14.53 -20.04 -10.60
N GLU A 149 14.73 -20.79 -9.51
CA GLU A 149 14.54 -22.25 -9.47
C GLU A 149 13.07 -22.70 -9.34
N SER A 150 12.15 -21.81 -8.92
CA SER A 150 10.76 -22.18 -8.60
C SER A 150 9.69 -21.19 -9.11
N GLY A 151 10.05 -20.32 -10.06
CA GLY A 151 9.20 -19.22 -10.50
C GLY A 151 9.28 -17.99 -9.59
N GLY A 152 8.81 -16.86 -10.12
CA GLY A 152 8.93 -15.56 -9.47
C GLY A 152 7.75 -14.65 -9.80
N HIS A 153 7.31 -13.88 -8.81
CA HIS A 153 6.26 -12.89 -8.94
C HIS A 153 6.84 -11.49 -8.83
N TRP A 154 6.25 -10.52 -9.50
CA TRP A 154 6.57 -9.11 -9.32
C TRP A 154 5.33 -8.25 -9.53
N LEU A 155 5.36 -7.04 -8.99
CA LEU A 155 4.35 -6.03 -9.26
C LEU A 155 4.81 -5.17 -10.43
N SER A 156 3.90 -4.71 -11.26
CA SER A 156 4.19 -3.74 -12.32
C SER A 156 3.11 -2.66 -12.38
N ASN A 157 3.49 -1.46 -12.81
CA ASN A 157 2.57 -0.36 -13.07
C ASN A 157 2.00 -0.38 -14.50
N THR A 158 2.38 -1.36 -15.31
CA THR A 158 1.85 -1.62 -16.66
C THR A 158 1.45 -3.08 -16.83
N LYS A 159 0.59 -3.35 -17.82
CA LYS A 159 0.23 -4.72 -18.25
C LYS A 159 1.26 -5.31 -19.22
N ASP A 160 2.13 -4.47 -19.77
CA ASP A 160 3.18 -4.92 -20.68
C ASP A 160 4.19 -5.77 -19.91
N ILE A 161 4.47 -6.96 -20.43
CA ILE A 161 5.37 -7.90 -19.77
C ILE A 161 6.80 -7.52 -20.14
N ALA A 162 7.53 -7.00 -19.17
CA ALA A 162 8.98 -6.76 -19.22
C ALA A 162 9.63 -7.49 -18.04
N ASN A 163 9.98 -8.76 -18.22
CA ASN A 163 10.39 -9.63 -17.12
C ASN A 163 11.75 -9.24 -16.48
N PRO A 164 11.77 -8.72 -15.24
CA PRO A 164 13.02 -8.27 -14.59
C PRO A 164 13.97 -9.44 -14.28
N TYR A 165 13.46 -10.66 -14.16
CA TYR A 165 14.27 -11.85 -13.84
C TYR A 165 15.13 -12.33 -15.01
N PHE A 166 14.85 -11.86 -16.23
CA PHE A 166 15.59 -12.26 -17.44
C PHE A 166 15.97 -11.10 -18.36
N GLY A 167 15.46 -9.89 -18.12
CA GLY A 167 15.73 -8.72 -18.97
C GLY A 167 15.32 -9.00 -20.41
N GLU A 168 16.08 -8.46 -21.36
CA GLU A 168 15.86 -8.64 -22.79
C GLU A 168 15.94 -10.11 -23.24
N SER A 169 16.66 -10.97 -22.51
CA SER A 169 16.86 -12.37 -22.92
C SER A 169 15.56 -13.17 -22.95
N MET A 170 14.60 -12.85 -22.06
CA MET A 170 13.25 -13.46 -22.03
C MET A 170 12.21 -12.44 -21.55
N SER A 171 12.20 -11.26 -22.16
CA SER A 171 11.33 -10.14 -21.76
C SER A 171 9.85 -10.50 -21.73
N GLY A 172 9.40 -11.36 -22.65
CA GLY A 172 8.02 -11.84 -22.74
C GLY A 172 7.63 -13.01 -21.81
N CYS A 173 8.52 -13.56 -20.96
CA CYS A 173 8.10 -14.57 -19.99
C CYS A 173 7.30 -13.91 -18.88
N GLY A 174 5.98 -14.08 -18.89
CA GLY A 174 5.14 -13.61 -17.81
C GLY A 174 3.67 -13.88 -18.08
N THR A 175 2.87 -13.90 -17.02
CA THR A 175 1.41 -13.91 -17.10
C THR A 175 0.84 -13.01 -16.03
N LEU A 176 -0.21 -12.26 -16.38
CA LEU A 176 -1.00 -11.52 -15.40
C LEU A 176 -1.72 -12.49 -14.47
N VAL A 177 -1.50 -12.36 -13.17
CA VAL A 177 -2.13 -13.15 -12.10
C VAL A 177 -3.29 -12.40 -11.49
N GLU A 178 -3.08 -11.13 -11.12
CA GLU A 178 -4.04 -10.33 -10.38
C GLU A 178 -3.91 -8.85 -10.76
N THR A 179 -5.01 -8.11 -10.72
CA THR A 179 -4.99 -6.64 -10.81
C THR A 179 -5.46 -6.06 -9.49
N PHE A 180 -4.57 -5.31 -8.83
CA PHE A 180 -4.92 -4.45 -7.70
C PHE A 180 -5.41 -3.13 -8.28
N ALA A 181 -6.72 -3.02 -8.46
CA ALA A 181 -7.34 -1.80 -8.98
C ALA A 181 -7.14 -0.65 -7.99
N LYS A 182 -6.89 0.56 -8.51
CA LYS A 182 -6.83 1.76 -7.69
C LYS A 182 -8.12 1.98 -6.92
N THR A 183 -8.02 2.55 -5.72
CA THR A 183 -9.21 3.04 -5.01
C THR A 183 -9.84 4.17 -5.83
N THR A 184 -11.12 4.02 -6.16
CA THR A 184 -11.95 5.13 -6.66
C THR A 184 -12.62 5.74 -5.43
N ASP A 185 -12.13 6.90 -5.00
CA ASP A 185 -12.81 7.73 -4.01
C ASP A 185 -14.15 8.26 -4.55
#